data_AF-A0A935J2J8-F1
#
_entry.id   AF-A0A935J2J8-F1
#
_cell.length_a   1.000
_cell.length_b   1.000
_cell.length_c   1.000
_cell.angle_alpha   90.00
_cell.angle_beta   90.00
_cell.angle_gamma   90.00
#
_symmetry.space_group_name_H-M   'P 1'
#
loop_
_entity.id
_entity.type
_entity.pdbx_description
1 polymer ?
#
loop_
_entity_poly.entity_id
_entity_poly.type
_entity_poly.pdbx_seq_one_letter_code
_entity_poly.pdbx_strand_id
1 'polypeptide(L)'
;MQLLQTQPAYVQTADEILKLGIKEIPMLIERLLQKKGVMTLTGSSDSGKSYLSLFLAQIICGSQDECFGRKIHRKSGSVLFVCTEDSAEDICVRLTPLNDIQKFDSKKLRFIFDTVNLTEKLNNELHREPADLVILDTFGDLFRGSINDSIAVRQYLKPLKELAEKHKCLFY
;
A
#
# COMPACT_ATOMS: atom_id res chain seq x y z
N MET A 1 30.65 11.83 39.99
CA MET A 1 30.57 11.37 38.58
C MET A 1 29.14 10.95 38.31
N GLN A 2 28.31 11.83 37.73
CA GLN A 2 26.96 11.46 37.31
C GLN A 2 27.08 10.66 36.02
N LEU A 3 26.64 9.39 36.05
CA LEU A 3 26.47 8.58 34.86
C LEU A 3 25.43 9.28 33.96
N LEU A 4 25.89 9.89 32.87
CA LEU A 4 25.01 10.37 31.81
C LEU A 4 24.22 9.16 31.30
N GLN A 5 22.93 9.13 31.62
CA GLN A 5 22.03 8.11 31.10
C GLN A 5 22.00 8.25 29.58
N THR A 6 22.29 7.16 28.88
CA THR A 6 22.22 7.09 27.42
C THR A 6 20.81 7.43 26.94
N GLN A 7 20.70 8.26 25.90
CA GLN A 7 19.42 8.62 25.28
C GLN A 7 18.63 7.36 24.92
N PRO A 8 17.35 7.24 25.33
CA PRO A 8 16.53 6.07 24.99
C PRO A 8 16.29 5.97 23.47
N ALA A 9 16.21 4.76 22.93
CA ALA A 9 16.05 4.50 21.49
C ALA A 9 14.74 5.06 20.86
N TYR A 10 13.74 5.39 21.68
CA TYR A 10 12.46 5.98 21.25
C TYR A 10 12.48 7.51 21.23
N VAL A 11 13.57 8.15 21.63
CA VAL A 11 13.74 9.60 21.58
C VAL A 11 14.69 9.92 20.42
N GLN A 12 14.30 10.86 19.56
CA GLN A 12 15.18 11.43 18.54
C GLN A 12 15.21 12.96 18.69
N THR A 13 16.39 13.54 18.59
CA THR A 13 16.61 14.99 18.60
C THR A 13 16.37 15.59 17.21
N ALA A 14 16.09 16.89 17.15
CA ALA A 14 15.95 17.59 15.88
C ALA A 14 17.23 17.49 15.01
N ASP A 15 18.42 17.49 15.62
CA ASP A 15 19.70 17.32 14.92
C ASP A 15 19.81 15.95 14.24
N GLU A 16 19.44 14.87 14.94
CA GLU A 16 19.38 13.51 14.38
C GLU A 16 18.39 13.41 13.22
N ILE A 17 17.24 14.08 13.33
CA ILE A 17 16.22 14.12 12.27
C ILE A 17 16.72 14.91 11.06
N LEU A 18 17.35 16.06 11.25
CA LEU A 18 17.89 16.89 10.17
C LEU A 18 19.05 16.19 9.43
N LYS A 19 19.85 15.39 10.15
CA LYS A 19 20.93 14.56 9.58
C LYS A 19 20.44 13.45 8.65
N LEU A 20 19.14 13.11 8.66
CA LEU A 20 18.57 12.18 7.67
C LEU A 20 18.67 12.72 6.23
N GLY A 21 18.81 14.05 6.05
CA GLY A 21 19.05 14.67 4.75
C GLY A 21 17.92 14.49 3.73
N ILE A 22 16.71 14.15 4.19
CA ILE A 22 15.53 13.96 3.33
C ILE A 22 15.07 15.33 2.82
N LYS A 23 15.27 15.58 1.53
CA LYS A 23 14.88 16.86 0.88
C LYS A 23 13.48 16.84 0.27
N GLU A 24 12.99 15.65 -0.06
CA GLU A 24 11.69 15.44 -0.70
C GLU A 24 11.01 14.21 -0.10
N ILE A 25 9.68 14.19 -0.08
CA ILE A 25 8.92 13.02 0.36
C ILE A 25 9.16 11.89 -0.66
N PRO A 26 9.67 10.72 -0.23
CA PRO A 26 9.87 9.61 -1.16
C PRO A 26 8.56 9.16 -1.82
N MET A 27 8.56 9.06 -3.14
CA MET A 27 7.40 8.66 -3.95
C MET A 27 7.59 7.25 -4.50
N LEU A 28 6.52 6.47 -4.64
CA LEU A 28 6.48 5.23 -5.43
C LEU A 28 6.23 5.55 -6.91
N ILE A 29 5.31 6.48 -7.19
CA ILE A 29 5.12 7.06 -8.53
C ILE A 29 5.22 8.57 -8.37
N GLU A 30 6.13 9.21 -9.10
CA GLU A 30 6.41 10.65 -8.92
C GLU A 30 5.14 11.51 -9.00
N ARG A 31 4.96 12.37 -8.00
CA ARG A 31 3.82 13.29 -7.88
C ARG A 31 2.44 12.63 -7.86
N LEU A 32 2.37 11.30 -7.69
CA LEU A 32 1.11 10.56 -7.67
C LEU A 32 0.97 9.69 -6.41
N LEU A 33 1.89 8.75 -6.20
CA LEU A 33 1.83 7.80 -5.08
C LEU A 33 3.05 7.96 -4.17
N GLN A 34 2.84 8.15 -2.87
CA GLN A 34 3.94 8.16 -1.89
C GLN A 34 4.53 6.76 -1.72
N LYS A 35 5.80 6.66 -1.30
CA LYS A 35 6.47 5.37 -1.13
C LYS A 35 5.97 4.59 0.09
N LYS A 36 5.42 5.30 1.08
CA LYS A 36 4.80 4.72 2.26
C LYS A 36 3.67 5.63 2.77
N GLY A 37 2.72 5.04 3.48
CA GLY A 37 1.63 5.78 4.12
C GLY A 37 0.28 5.13 3.85
N VAL A 38 -0.77 5.93 3.97
CA VAL A 38 -2.15 5.53 3.66
C VAL A 38 -2.73 6.55 2.67
N MET A 39 -3.29 6.06 1.58
CA MET A 39 -4.02 6.80 0.56
C MET A 39 -5.42 6.19 0.43
N THR A 40 -6.34 6.88 -0.25
CA THR A 40 -7.64 6.31 -0.62
C THR A 40 -7.99 6.77 -2.03
N LEU A 41 -8.43 5.83 -2.88
CA LEU A 41 -9.17 6.17 -4.09
C LEU A 41 -10.67 6.12 -3.80
N THR A 42 -11.36 7.24 -4.04
CA THR A 42 -12.80 7.36 -3.84
C THR A 42 -13.51 7.72 -5.14
N GLY A 43 -14.77 7.33 -5.24
CA GLY A 43 -15.61 7.52 -6.42
C GLY A 43 -16.90 6.72 -6.29
N SER A 44 -17.88 7.00 -7.16
CA SER A 44 -19.14 6.25 -7.18
C SER A 44 -18.90 4.76 -7.44
N SER A 45 -19.90 3.92 -7.13
CA SER A 45 -19.91 2.53 -7.63
C SER A 45 -19.68 2.52 -9.15
N ASP A 46 -19.02 1.47 -9.62
CA ASP A 46 -18.81 1.20 -11.05
C ASP A 46 -18.05 2.27 -11.84
N SER A 47 -17.38 3.21 -11.16
CA SER A 47 -16.58 4.26 -11.80
C SER A 47 -15.20 3.79 -12.30
N GLY A 48 -14.94 2.47 -12.32
CA GLY A 48 -13.67 1.90 -12.78
C GLY A 48 -12.52 1.87 -11.76
N LYS A 49 -12.79 2.10 -10.45
CA LYS A 49 -11.76 2.12 -9.39
C LYS A 49 -10.98 0.81 -9.31
N SER A 50 -11.65 -0.33 -9.35
CA SER A 50 -11.02 -1.66 -9.29
C SER A 50 -10.13 -1.93 -10.51
N TYR A 51 -10.58 -1.50 -11.70
CA TYR A 51 -9.75 -1.56 -12.92
C TYR A 51 -8.50 -0.68 -12.82
N LEU A 52 -8.63 0.56 -12.34
CA LEU A 52 -7.47 1.43 -12.12
C LEU A 52 -6.50 0.84 -11.08
N SER A 53 -7.04 0.23 -10.02
CA SER A 53 -6.25 -0.40 -8.96
C SER A 53 -5.47 -1.61 -9.48
N LEU A 54 -6.12 -2.49 -10.25
CA LEU A 54 -5.46 -3.62 -10.92
C LEU A 54 -4.41 -3.16 -11.93
N PHE A 55 -4.72 -2.12 -12.73
CA PHE A 55 -3.78 -1.55 -13.68
C PHE A 55 -2.52 -1.00 -12.99
N LEU A 56 -2.69 -0.21 -11.92
CA LEU A 56 -1.57 0.26 -11.09
C LEU A 56 -0.78 -0.90 -10.50
N ALA A 57 -1.47 -1.95 -10.03
CA ALA A 57 -0.81 -3.13 -9.49
C ALA A 57 0.10 -3.81 -10.53
N GLN A 58 -0.37 -3.97 -11.76
CA GLN A 58 0.42 -4.52 -12.87
C GLN A 58 1.58 -3.63 -13.27
N ILE A 59 1.38 -2.30 -13.28
CA ILE A 59 2.47 -1.34 -13.50
C ILE A 59 3.56 -1.55 -12.46
N ILE A 60 3.23 -1.59 -11.17
CA ILE A 60 4.23 -1.77 -10.11
C ILE A 60 4.92 -3.13 -10.21
N CYS A 61 4.20 -4.19 -10.58
CA CYS A 61 4.77 -5.52 -10.82
C CYS A 61 5.50 -5.67 -12.17
N GLY A 62 5.45 -4.64 -13.03
CA GLY A 62 6.09 -4.61 -14.33
C GLY A 62 7.54 -4.16 -14.30
N SER A 63 8.19 -4.27 -15.47
CA SER A 63 9.59 -3.84 -15.68
C SER A 63 9.73 -2.39 -16.15
N GLN A 64 8.63 -1.70 -16.45
CA GLN A 64 8.67 -0.32 -16.96
C GLN A 64 8.93 0.66 -15.82
N ASP A 65 9.94 1.52 -15.90
CA ASP A 65 10.23 2.49 -14.82
C ASP A 65 9.47 3.80 -14.95
N GLU A 66 8.48 3.86 -15.84
CA GLU A 66 7.64 5.03 -16.05
C GLU A 66 6.16 4.66 -16.25
N CYS A 67 5.27 5.49 -15.73
CA CYS A 67 3.84 5.45 -16.01
C CYS A 67 3.27 6.87 -16.01
N PHE A 68 2.39 7.19 -16.96
CA PHE A 68 1.80 8.54 -17.11
C PHE A 68 2.84 9.68 -17.20
N GLY A 69 4.01 9.43 -17.80
CA GLY A 69 5.09 10.43 -17.84
C GLY A 69 5.78 10.66 -16.49
N ARG A 70 5.64 9.74 -15.54
CA ARG A 70 6.19 9.81 -14.17
C ARG A 70 7.05 8.60 -13.88
N LYS A 71 8.20 8.80 -13.26
CA LYS A 71 9.06 7.69 -12.86
C LYS A 71 8.44 6.87 -11.73
N ILE A 72 8.74 5.58 -11.74
CA ILE A 72 8.32 4.61 -10.74
C ILE A 72 9.56 4.18 -9.94
N HIS A 73 9.48 4.32 -8.62
CA HIS A 73 10.58 4.09 -7.69
C HIS A 73 10.31 2.87 -6.81
N ARG A 74 10.36 1.68 -7.43
CA ARG A 74 10.13 0.39 -6.76
C ARG A 74 11.18 0.09 -5.68
N LYS A 75 10.81 -0.66 -4.64
CA LYS A 75 11.74 -1.33 -3.72
C LYS A 75 11.74 -2.84 -3.97
N SER A 76 10.56 -3.46 -4.01
CA SER A 76 10.40 -4.89 -4.31
C SER A 76 9.75 -5.14 -5.68
N GLY A 77 9.01 -4.17 -6.19
CA GLY A 77 8.19 -4.28 -7.40
C GLY A 77 7.05 -5.28 -7.21
N SER A 78 6.49 -5.38 -6.01
CA SER A 78 5.44 -6.33 -5.68
C SER A 78 4.26 -5.66 -4.99
N VAL A 79 3.09 -6.25 -5.16
CA VAL A 79 1.80 -5.73 -4.70
C VAL A 79 1.04 -6.83 -3.98
N LEU A 80 0.37 -6.45 -2.89
CA LEU A 80 -0.57 -7.30 -2.18
C LEU A 80 -1.97 -6.71 -2.32
N PHE A 81 -2.88 -7.45 -2.93
CA PHE A 81 -4.22 -6.98 -3.27
C PHE A 81 -5.24 -7.73 -2.41
N VAL A 82 -6.03 -7.00 -1.62
CA VAL A 82 -7.12 -7.56 -0.82
C VAL A 82 -8.42 -7.36 -1.57
N CYS A 83 -9.04 -8.46 -1.99
CA CYS A 83 -10.33 -8.47 -2.67
C CYS A 83 -11.44 -8.75 -1.66
N THR A 84 -12.40 -7.83 -1.54
CA THR A 84 -13.60 -8.02 -0.71
C THR A 84 -14.84 -8.33 -1.53
N GLU A 85 -14.90 -7.80 -2.76
CA GLU A 85 -16.07 -7.87 -3.63
C GLU A 85 -15.95 -8.99 -4.68
N ASP A 86 -14.77 -9.12 -5.30
CA ASP A 86 -14.52 -10.00 -6.45
C ASP A 86 -13.96 -11.38 -6.04
N SER A 87 -14.34 -12.42 -6.78
CA SER A 87 -13.76 -13.77 -6.68
C SER A 87 -12.44 -13.91 -7.45
N ALA A 88 -11.74 -15.02 -7.27
CA ALA A 88 -10.52 -15.30 -8.04
C ALA A 88 -10.82 -15.45 -9.54
N GLU A 89 -12.01 -15.95 -9.88
CA GLU A 89 -12.51 -16.08 -11.24
C GLU A 89 -12.73 -14.71 -11.89
N ASP A 90 -13.36 -13.77 -11.17
CA ASP A 90 -13.59 -12.39 -11.66
C ASP A 90 -12.26 -11.67 -11.92
N ILE A 91 -11.31 -11.81 -10.99
CA ILE A 91 -9.97 -11.25 -11.13
C ILE A 91 -9.22 -11.88 -12.31
N CYS A 92 -9.34 -13.20 -12.53
CA CYS A 92 -8.74 -13.89 -13.66
C CYS A 92 -9.22 -13.30 -15.01
N VAL A 93 -10.53 -13.05 -15.14
CA VAL A 93 -11.11 -12.43 -16.34
C VAL A 93 -10.59 -11.01 -16.53
N ARG A 94 -10.40 -10.22 -15.48
CA ARG A 94 -9.88 -8.84 -15.58
C ARG A 94 -8.38 -8.75 -15.83
N LEU A 95 -7.60 -9.67 -15.29
CA LEU A 95 -6.13 -9.71 -15.48
C LEU A 95 -5.73 -10.09 -16.91
N THR A 96 -6.50 -10.97 -17.56
CA THR A 96 -6.13 -11.55 -18.85
C THR A 96 -5.97 -10.49 -19.95
N PRO A 97 -6.94 -9.59 -20.21
CA PRO A 97 -6.80 -8.55 -21.24
C PRO A 97 -5.69 -7.55 -20.95
N LEU A 98 -5.43 -7.28 -19.67
CA LEU A 98 -4.43 -6.31 -19.26
C LEU A 98 -3.00 -6.85 -19.41
N ASN A 99 -2.81 -8.17 -19.33
CA ASN A 99 -1.49 -8.80 -19.50
C ASN A 99 -0.95 -8.67 -20.95
N ASP A 100 -1.85 -8.57 -21.93
CA ASP A 100 -1.48 -8.35 -23.33
C ASP A 100 -0.99 -6.91 -23.59
N ILE A 101 -1.45 -5.95 -22.77
CA ILE A 101 -1.13 -4.53 -22.88
C ILE A 101 0.07 -4.17 -22.00
N GLN A 102 0.12 -4.72 -20.79
CA GLN A 102 1.12 -4.42 -19.77
C GLN A 102 1.67 -5.74 -19.20
N LYS A 103 2.83 -6.15 -19.70
CA LYS A 103 3.55 -7.30 -19.12
C LYS A 103 3.98 -6.99 -17.69
N PHE A 104 3.73 -7.94 -16.80
CA PHE A 104 4.10 -7.86 -15.39
C PHE A 104 4.55 -9.24 -14.89
N ASP A 105 5.30 -9.25 -13.78
CA ASP A 105 5.62 -10.50 -13.09
C ASP A 105 4.41 -10.93 -12.24
N SER A 106 3.66 -11.91 -12.73
CA SER A 106 2.44 -12.39 -12.06
C SER A 106 2.71 -12.95 -10.67
N LYS A 107 3.93 -13.41 -10.37
CA LYS A 107 4.30 -13.88 -9.04
C LYS A 107 4.40 -12.75 -8.02
N LYS A 108 4.61 -11.52 -8.47
CA LYS A 108 4.73 -10.34 -7.61
C LYS A 108 3.39 -9.66 -7.30
N LEU A 109 2.32 -10.02 -8.00
CA LEU A 109 0.96 -9.59 -7.70
C LEU A 109 0.23 -10.68 -6.92
N ARG A 110 0.10 -10.49 -5.61
CA ARG A 110 -0.49 -11.48 -4.69
C ARG A 110 -1.87 -11.04 -4.26
N PHE A 111 -2.77 -12.00 -4.03
CA PHE A 111 -4.16 -11.72 -3.65
C PHE A 111 -4.52 -12.32 -2.28
N ILE A 112 -5.34 -11.61 -1.50
CA ILE A 112 -6.00 -12.08 -0.28
C ILE A 112 -7.51 -11.94 -0.47
N PHE A 113 -8.23 -13.06 -0.40
CA PHE A 113 -9.69 -13.09 -0.46
C PHE A 113 -10.33 -13.29 0.92
N ASP A 114 -9.60 -13.89 1.88
CA ASP A 114 -10.09 -14.11 3.24
C ASP A 114 -9.66 -12.97 4.18
N THR A 115 -10.63 -12.14 4.54
CA THR A 115 -10.45 -10.91 5.33
C THR A 115 -10.61 -11.12 6.85
N VAL A 116 -10.86 -12.33 7.32
CA VAL A 116 -10.86 -12.62 8.76
C VAL A 116 -9.44 -12.41 9.32
N ASN A 117 -9.30 -11.64 10.41
CA ASN A 117 -8.00 -11.27 11.01
C ASN A 117 -7.03 -10.62 10.00
N LEU A 118 -7.56 -9.80 9.08
CA LEU A 118 -6.80 -9.23 7.96
C LEU A 118 -5.50 -8.53 8.38
N THR A 119 -5.50 -7.73 9.45
CA THR A 119 -4.30 -7.00 9.90
C THR A 119 -3.13 -7.92 10.24
N GLU A 120 -3.40 -9.07 10.86
CA GLU A 120 -2.38 -10.06 11.20
C GLU A 120 -1.85 -10.74 9.93
N LYS A 121 -2.75 -11.16 9.04
CA LYS A 121 -2.39 -11.75 7.74
C LYS A 121 -1.52 -10.81 6.91
N LEU A 122 -1.91 -9.53 6.81
CA LEU A 122 -1.13 -8.49 6.14
C LEU A 122 0.27 -8.37 6.75
N ASN A 123 0.37 -8.31 8.09
CA ASN A 123 1.66 -8.20 8.76
C ASN A 123 2.57 -9.40 8.47
N ASN A 124 2.03 -10.62 8.53
CA ASN A 124 2.77 -11.85 8.30
C ASN A 124 3.20 -11.98 6.84
N GLU A 125 2.31 -11.65 5.91
CA GLU A 125 2.56 -11.77 4.48
C GLU A 125 3.53 -10.70 3.96
N LEU A 126 3.50 -9.49 4.52
CA LEU A 126 4.50 -8.44 4.25
C LEU A 126 5.86 -8.75 4.89
N HIS A 127 5.88 -9.50 6.00
CA HIS A 127 7.12 -9.98 6.59
C HIS A 127 7.74 -11.12 5.77
N ARG A 128 6.92 -12.06 5.28
CA ARG A 128 7.34 -13.16 4.40
C ARG A 128 7.89 -12.63 3.08
N GLU A 129 7.17 -11.70 2.48
CA GLU A 129 7.51 -11.14 1.17
C GLU A 129 7.08 -9.66 1.12
N PRO A 130 8.05 -8.71 1.10
CA PRO A 130 7.76 -7.28 1.07
C PRO A 130 6.92 -6.88 -0.14
N ALA A 131 6.15 -5.80 0.00
CA ALA A 131 5.41 -5.15 -1.08
C ALA A 131 5.73 -3.66 -1.12
N ASP A 132 5.59 -3.04 -2.29
CA ASP A 132 5.60 -1.58 -2.45
C ASP A 132 4.21 -0.98 -2.23
N LEU A 133 3.17 -1.74 -2.56
CA LEU A 133 1.77 -1.32 -2.53
C LEU A 133 0.89 -2.43 -1.94
N VAL A 134 -0.02 -2.05 -1.05
CA VAL A 134 -1.12 -2.87 -0.54
C VAL A 134 -2.43 -2.20 -0.94
N ILE A 135 -3.30 -2.92 -1.64
CA ILE A 135 -4.59 -2.40 -2.12
C ILE A 135 -5.73 -3.04 -1.33
N LEU A 136 -6.65 -2.24 -0.81
CA LEU A 136 -7.87 -2.70 -0.14
C LEU A 136 -9.10 -2.38 -1.00
N ASP A 137 -9.56 -3.33 -1.81
CA ASP A 137 -10.69 -3.17 -2.73
C ASP A 137 -11.91 -3.96 -2.23
N THR A 138 -12.84 -3.36 -1.46
CA THR A 138 -12.96 -1.95 -1.08
C THR A 138 -12.88 -1.71 0.44
N PHE A 139 -12.47 -0.51 0.85
CA PHE A 139 -12.52 -0.06 2.24
C PHE A 139 -13.92 -0.18 2.85
N GLY A 140 -14.98 0.04 2.05
CA GLY A 140 -16.37 0.05 2.53
C GLY A 140 -16.83 -1.29 3.11
N ASP A 141 -16.36 -2.41 2.57
CA ASP A 141 -16.70 -3.74 3.07
C ASP A 141 -15.93 -4.12 4.34
N LEU A 142 -14.72 -3.60 4.48
CA LEU A 142 -13.86 -3.87 5.63
C LEU A 142 -14.23 -3.00 6.83
N PHE A 143 -14.65 -1.75 6.59
CA PHE A 143 -15.00 -0.81 7.64
C PHE A 143 -16.49 -0.88 7.98
N ARG A 144 -16.80 -1.48 9.14
CA ARG A 144 -18.18 -1.63 9.64
C ARG A 144 -18.71 -0.43 10.42
N GLY A 145 -17.91 0.62 10.59
CA GLY A 145 -18.30 1.84 11.30
C GLY A 145 -19.04 2.84 10.41
N SER A 146 -19.48 3.95 11.00
CA SER A 146 -20.01 5.08 10.24
C SER A 146 -18.88 5.83 9.54
N ILE A 147 -18.95 5.95 8.21
CA ILE A 147 -17.96 6.71 7.42
C ILE A 147 -17.98 8.20 7.80
N ASN A 148 -19.13 8.70 8.25
CA ASN A 148 -19.29 10.08 8.73
C ASN A 148 -18.72 10.28 10.14
N ASP A 149 -18.34 9.21 10.84
CA ASP A 149 -17.63 9.28 12.11
C ASP A 149 -16.12 9.28 11.87
N SER A 150 -15.55 10.48 11.87
CA SER A 150 -14.12 10.68 11.68
C SER A 150 -13.25 9.99 12.74
N ILE A 151 -13.77 9.74 13.95
CA ILE A 151 -13.03 9.05 15.02
C ILE A 151 -12.98 7.55 14.70
N ALA A 152 -14.12 6.95 14.35
CA ALA A 152 -14.20 5.55 13.98
C ALA A 152 -13.31 5.23 12.77
N VAL A 153 -13.37 6.07 11.72
CA VAL A 153 -12.50 5.92 10.53
C VAL A 153 -11.03 6.00 10.93
N ARG A 154 -10.65 6.98 11.77
CA ARG A 154 -9.25 7.14 12.19
C ARG A 154 -8.76 5.97 13.04
N GLN A 155 -9.61 5.41 13.89
CA GLN A 155 -9.30 4.22 14.68
C GLN A 155 -9.04 3.00 13.79
N TYR A 156 -9.83 2.82 12.74
CA TYR A 156 -9.65 1.74 11.78
C TYR A 156 -8.39 1.92 10.92
N LEU A 157 -8.10 3.13 10.45
CA LEU A 157 -6.91 3.40 9.62
C LEU A 157 -5.59 3.34 10.40
N LYS A 158 -5.63 3.52 11.73
CA LYS A 158 -4.44 3.52 12.59
C LYS A 158 -3.57 2.25 12.44
N PRO A 159 -4.09 1.02 12.59
CA PRO A 159 -3.28 -0.19 12.38
C PRO A 159 -2.72 -0.30 10.96
N LEU A 160 -3.46 0.14 9.93
CA LEU A 160 -2.95 0.15 8.54
C LEU A 160 -1.76 1.12 8.39
N LYS A 161 -1.85 2.30 9.02
CA LYS A 161 -0.74 3.27 9.06
C LYS A 161 0.48 2.72 9.80
N GLU A 162 0.27 1.99 10.90
CA GLU A 162 1.34 1.32 11.63
C GLU A 162 2.02 0.23 10.79
N LEU A 163 1.25 -0.55 10.03
CA LEU A 163 1.79 -1.53 9.07
C LEU A 163 2.55 -0.85 7.93
N ALA A 164 2.03 0.24 7.37
CA ALA A 164 2.68 1.02 6.32
C ALA A 164 4.06 1.53 6.79
N GLU A 165 4.13 2.02 8.02
CA GLU A 165 5.38 2.48 8.64
C GLU A 165 6.33 1.33 8.98
N LYS A 166 5.82 0.19 9.45
CA LYS A 166 6.62 -0.99 9.77
C LYS A 166 7.25 -1.61 8.52
N HIS A 167 6.46 -1.80 7.47
CA HIS A 167 6.85 -2.52 6.25
C HIS A 167 7.38 -1.60 5.14
N LYS A 168 7.29 -0.27 5.32
CA LYS A 168 7.76 0.76 4.39
C LYS A 168 7.10 0.67 3.01
N CYS A 169 5.77 0.53 3.01
CA CYS A 169 4.94 0.40 1.81
C CYS A 169 3.72 1.33 1.87
N LEU A 170 3.07 1.55 0.73
CA LEU A 170 1.83 2.32 0.64
C LEU A 170 0.62 1.40 0.83
N PHE A 171 -0.30 1.79 1.71
CA PHE A 171 -1.65 1.24 1.77
C PHE A 171 -2.58 2.17 0.98
N TYR A 172 -3.37 1.58 0.09
CA TYR A 172 -4.24 2.26 -0.86
C TYR A 172 -5.68 1.79 -0.70
#